data_AF-L7ETZ2-F1
#
_entry.id   AF-L7ETZ2-F1
#
_cell.length_a   1.000
_cell.length_b   1.000
_cell.length_c   1.000
_cell.angle_alpha   90.00
_cell.angle_beta   90.00
_cell.angle_gamma   90.00
#
_symmetry.space_group_name_H-M   'P 1'
#
loop_
_entity.id
_entity.type
_entity.pdbx_description
1 polymer ?
#
loop_
_entity_poly.entity_id
_entity_poly.type
_entity_poly.pdbx_seq_one_letter_code
_entity_poly.pdbx_strand_id
1 'polypeptide(L)'
;MRDAFAISLWTYYEPAGSEIASADYADAFTRHHAALRKIDLDAPHFTDRVAGALREVDDRERSPELHDTERQFLSDTLSGLSAAISNAKADDQLLHGEPHPGNLLNTRRGPLFVDLATCCRGPIEFDLAHAPEEVGRHYAGADQDLVHRCRALNWAMFSAWRWRKDDQMPDRDRRRAEGLDRVRAALDRCGLS
;
A
#
# COMPACT_ATOMS: atom_id res chain seq x y z
N MET A 1 -2.85 -23.77 26.67
CA MET A 1 -3.69 -22.76 25.99
C MET A 1 -3.99 -23.34 24.62
N ARG A 2 -5.25 -23.62 24.28
CA ARG A 2 -5.64 -23.94 22.91
C ARG A 2 -6.13 -22.64 22.31
N ASP A 3 -5.35 -22.03 21.44
CA ASP A 3 -5.81 -20.86 20.69
C ASP A 3 -6.96 -21.32 19.79
N ALA A 4 -8.13 -20.70 19.98
CA ALA A 4 -9.30 -20.99 19.15
C ALA A 4 -9.09 -20.33 17.79
N PHE A 5 -8.83 -21.13 16.76
CA PHE A 5 -8.76 -20.63 15.38
C PHE A 5 -10.16 -20.21 14.92
N ALA A 6 -10.31 -18.99 14.43
CA ALA A 6 -11.48 -18.56 13.69
C ALA A 6 -11.38 -19.06 12.25
N ILE A 7 -12.41 -19.75 11.76
CA ILE A 7 -12.49 -20.24 10.38
C ILE A 7 -13.54 -19.40 9.63
N SER A 8 -13.18 -18.87 8.48
CA SER A 8 -14.09 -18.20 7.55
C SER A 8 -14.16 -18.97 6.23
N LEU A 9 -15.36 -19.06 5.64
CA LEU A 9 -15.60 -19.70 4.34
C LEU A 9 -15.99 -18.62 3.33
N TRP A 10 -15.30 -18.60 2.19
CA TRP A 10 -15.47 -17.57 1.16
C TRP A 10 -15.92 -18.18 -0.17
N THR A 11 -16.67 -17.41 -0.94
CA THR A 11 -17.05 -17.81 -2.30
C THR A 11 -15.82 -17.84 -3.20
N TYR A 12 -15.62 -18.97 -3.88
CA TYR A 12 -14.58 -19.09 -4.90
C TYR A 12 -15.02 -18.40 -6.20
N TYR A 13 -14.13 -17.57 -6.75
CA TYR A 13 -14.29 -16.94 -8.06
C TYR A 13 -13.27 -17.51 -9.04
N GLU A 14 -13.75 -18.11 -10.13
CA GLU A 14 -12.91 -18.67 -11.19
C GLU A 14 -12.21 -17.53 -11.97
N PRO A 15 -10.86 -17.50 -12.04
CA PRO A 15 -10.13 -16.50 -12.79
C PRO A 15 -10.40 -16.61 -14.30
N ALA A 16 -10.70 -15.48 -14.95
CA ALA A 16 -10.99 -15.44 -16.39
C ALA A 16 -9.72 -15.51 -17.28
N GLY A 17 -8.52 -15.44 -16.68
CA GLY A 17 -7.23 -15.70 -17.34
C GLY A 17 -6.70 -14.58 -18.25
N SER A 18 -7.50 -13.59 -18.62
CA SER A 18 -7.04 -12.44 -19.43
C SER A 18 -6.51 -11.29 -18.57
N GLU A 19 -5.61 -10.49 -19.13
CA GLU A 19 -5.18 -9.22 -18.53
C GLU A 19 -6.38 -8.27 -18.36
N ILE A 20 -6.33 -7.43 -17.33
CA ILE A 20 -7.35 -6.43 -17.02
C ILE A 20 -6.88 -5.11 -17.60
N ALA A 21 -7.69 -4.49 -18.46
CA ALA A 21 -7.37 -3.17 -19.00
C ALA A 21 -7.35 -2.11 -17.88
N SER A 22 -6.47 -1.11 -18.01
CA SER A 22 -6.29 -0.09 -16.97
C SER A 22 -7.56 0.69 -16.64
N ALA A 23 -8.43 0.91 -17.64
CA ALA A 23 -9.74 1.52 -17.45
C ALA A 23 -10.69 0.63 -16.62
N ASP A 24 -10.71 -0.68 -16.88
CA ASP A 24 -11.54 -1.64 -16.12
C ASP A 24 -11.04 -1.78 -14.67
N TYR A 25 -9.72 -1.68 -14.46
CA TYR A 25 -9.13 -1.63 -13.12
C TYR A 25 -9.57 -0.34 -12.39
N ALA A 26 -9.50 0.83 -13.03
CA ALA A 26 -9.95 2.09 -12.42
C ALA A 26 -11.46 2.07 -12.11
N ASP A 27 -12.28 1.44 -12.96
CA ASP A 27 -13.70 1.21 -12.67
C ASP A 27 -13.89 0.31 -11.44
N ALA A 28 -13.08 -0.75 -11.30
CA ALA A 28 -13.11 -1.60 -10.11
C ALA A 28 -12.78 -0.81 -8.84
N PHE A 29 -11.77 0.06 -8.85
CA PHE A 29 -11.50 1.00 -7.75
C PHE A 29 -12.68 1.91 -7.46
N THR A 30 -13.29 2.49 -8.51
CA THR A 30 -14.42 3.42 -8.36
C THR A 30 -15.59 2.74 -7.65
N ARG A 31 -15.95 1.53 -8.09
CA ARG A 31 -17.00 0.71 -7.46
C ARG A 31 -16.62 0.29 -6.04
N HIS A 32 -15.37 -0.09 -5.81
CA HIS A 32 -14.88 -0.55 -4.51
C HIS A 32 -14.90 0.58 -3.47
N HIS A 33 -14.29 1.74 -3.78
CA HIS A 33 -14.33 2.92 -2.90
C HIS A 33 -15.77 3.38 -2.64
N ALA A 34 -16.66 3.37 -3.64
CA ALA A 34 -18.06 3.70 -3.45
C ALA A 34 -18.80 2.74 -2.50
N ALA A 35 -18.43 1.46 -2.48
CA ALA A 35 -18.95 0.49 -1.54
C ALA A 35 -18.38 0.71 -0.13
N LEU A 36 -17.05 0.88 0.00
CA LEU A 36 -16.39 1.09 1.28
C LEU A 36 -16.86 2.37 2.01
N ARG A 37 -17.17 3.44 1.27
CA ARG A 37 -17.77 4.67 1.86
C ARG A 37 -19.08 4.44 2.62
N LYS A 38 -19.79 3.35 2.34
CA LYS A 38 -21.07 3.02 2.98
C LYS A 38 -20.91 2.11 4.18
N ILE A 39 -19.70 1.64 4.47
CA ILE A 39 -19.40 0.71 5.54
C ILE A 39 -18.89 1.50 6.74
N ASP A 40 -19.52 1.30 7.89
CA ASP A 40 -19.04 1.79 9.17
C ASP A 40 -18.20 0.69 9.83
N LEU A 41 -16.89 0.71 9.56
CA LEU A 41 -15.90 -0.19 10.12
C LEU A 41 -14.87 0.63 10.88
N ASP A 42 -14.63 0.26 12.13
CA ASP A 42 -13.50 0.77 12.90
C ASP A 42 -12.21 0.14 12.35
N ALA A 43 -11.43 0.96 11.64
CA ALA A 43 -10.21 0.55 10.94
C ALA A 43 -9.10 1.55 11.26
N PRO A 44 -7.84 1.08 11.40
CA PRO A 44 -6.71 1.96 11.67
C PRO A 44 -6.52 2.97 10.53
N HIS A 45 -5.89 4.09 10.81
CA HIS A 45 -5.53 5.06 9.78
C HIS A 45 -4.24 4.64 9.07
N PHE A 46 -4.02 5.06 7.82
CA PHE A 46 -2.80 4.71 7.09
C PHE A 46 -1.53 5.16 7.84
N THR A 47 -1.62 6.27 8.59
CA THR A 47 -0.53 6.76 9.44
C THR A 47 -0.13 5.79 10.55
N ASP A 48 -1.05 4.94 11.03
CA ASP A 48 -0.73 3.90 12.02
C ASP A 48 0.17 2.82 11.41
N ARG A 49 -0.01 2.52 10.12
CA ARG A 49 0.88 1.63 9.36
C ARG A 49 2.25 2.26 9.15
N VAL A 50 2.30 3.56 8.86
CA VAL A 50 3.56 4.32 8.81
C VAL A 50 4.28 4.27 10.15
N ALA A 51 3.57 4.50 11.26
CA ALA A 51 4.14 4.38 12.61
C ALA A 51 4.66 2.96 12.88
N GLY A 52 3.99 1.93 12.36
CA GLY A 52 4.50 0.56 12.36
C GLY A 52 5.83 0.40 11.63
N ALA A 53 5.94 0.94 10.41
CA ALA A 53 7.18 0.93 9.63
C ALA A 53 8.31 1.72 10.32
N LEU A 54 8.03 2.91 10.85
CA LEU A 54 8.98 3.72 11.62
C LEU A 54 9.52 2.94 12.82
N ARG A 55 8.66 2.22 13.57
CA ARG A 55 9.14 1.36 14.66
C ARG A 55 10.08 0.24 14.20
N GLU A 56 10.02 -0.23 12.95
CA GLU A 56 11.02 -1.18 12.44
C GLU A 56 12.33 -0.49 12.09
N VAL A 57 12.25 0.74 11.57
CA VAL A 57 13.39 1.53 11.11
C VAL A 57 14.13 2.18 12.26
N ASP A 58 13.46 2.68 13.29
CA ASP A 58 14.10 3.43 14.37
C ASP A 58 14.74 2.51 15.42
N ASP A 59 14.23 1.28 15.56
CA ASP A 59 14.75 0.28 16.50
C ASP A 59 15.83 -0.60 15.86
N ARG A 60 17.09 -0.40 16.30
CA ARG A 60 18.25 -1.18 15.83
C ARG A 60 18.12 -2.68 16.14
N GLU A 61 17.42 -3.08 17.20
CA GLU A 61 17.22 -4.50 17.54
C GLU A 61 16.19 -5.19 16.63
N ARG A 62 15.35 -4.41 15.94
CA ARG A 62 14.36 -4.91 14.99
C ARG A 62 14.90 -4.95 13.57
N SER A 63 15.80 -4.04 13.24
CA SER A 63 16.48 -3.96 11.93
C SER A 63 18.01 -3.85 12.07
N PRO A 64 18.71 -4.86 12.64
CA PRO A 64 20.13 -4.76 12.97
C PRO A 64 21.04 -4.63 11.73
N GLU A 65 20.58 -5.11 10.59
CA GLU A 65 21.32 -5.09 9.32
C GLU A 65 21.10 -3.78 8.53
N LEU A 66 20.16 -2.92 8.96
CA LEU A 66 19.90 -1.64 8.31
C LEU A 66 20.95 -0.61 8.75
N HIS A 67 21.81 -0.22 7.82
CA HIS A 67 22.86 0.76 8.06
C HIS A 67 22.31 2.17 8.34
N ASP A 68 23.08 2.99 9.05
CA ASP A 68 22.63 4.28 9.58
C ASP A 68 22.18 5.26 8.48
N THR A 69 22.84 5.25 7.31
CA THR A 69 22.45 6.09 6.17
C THR A 69 21.08 5.71 5.62
N GLU A 70 20.86 4.43 5.34
CA GLU A 70 19.58 3.92 4.86
C GLU A 70 18.48 4.05 5.91
N ARG A 71 18.83 3.93 7.19
CA ARG A 71 17.92 4.15 8.32
C ARG A 71 17.41 5.58 8.34
N GLN A 72 18.33 6.55 8.30
CA GLN A 72 17.98 7.97 8.26
C GLN A 72 17.11 8.28 7.03
N PHE A 73 17.51 7.79 5.86
CA PHE A 73 16.77 7.95 4.62
C PHE A 73 15.31 7.45 4.72
N LEU A 74 15.11 6.23 5.24
CA LEU A 74 13.77 5.67 5.41
C LEU A 74 12.97 6.42 6.47
N SER A 75 13.57 6.78 7.60
CA SER A 75 12.88 7.49 8.70
C SER A 75 12.41 8.88 8.25
N ASP A 76 13.26 9.64 7.56
CA ASP A 76 12.91 10.94 6.99
C ASP A 76 11.84 10.83 5.91
N THR A 77 11.97 9.84 5.01
CA THR A 77 11.00 9.60 3.95
C THR A 77 9.62 9.24 4.49
N LEU A 78 9.55 8.29 5.43
CA LEU A 78 8.30 7.84 6.05
C LEU A 78 7.61 8.99 6.80
N SER A 79 8.36 9.71 7.64
CA SER A 79 7.83 10.82 8.44
C SER A 79 7.39 11.99 7.56
N GLY A 80 8.23 12.37 6.60
CA GLY A 80 7.98 13.50 5.69
C GLY A 80 6.78 13.27 4.78
N LEU A 81 6.70 12.11 4.12
CA LEU A 81 5.57 11.78 3.25
C LEU A 81 4.27 11.61 4.03
N SER A 82 4.31 10.99 5.21
CA SER A 82 3.13 10.86 6.08
C SER A 82 2.55 12.23 6.46
N ALA A 83 3.40 13.17 6.86
CA ALA A 83 2.98 14.54 7.16
C ALA A 83 2.47 15.27 5.91
N ALA A 84 3.16 15.15 4.78
CA ALA A 84 2.78 15.80 3.53
C ALA A 84 1.42 15.31 2.99
N ILE A 85 1.17 14.00 3.06
CA ILE A 85 -0.10 13.38 2.65
C ILE A 85 -1.23 13.81 3.60
N SER A 86 -1.00 13.76 4.91
CA SER A 86 -1.99 14.17 5.92
C SER A 86 -2.39 15.65 5.78
N ASN A 87 -1.48 16.51 5.31
CA ASN A 87 -1.74 17.93 5.08
C ASN A 87 -2.48 18.22 3.76
N ALA A 88 -2.63 17.24 2.86
CA ALA A 88 -3.14 17.46 1.50
C ALA A 88 -4.65 17.77 1.41
N LYS A 89 -5.39 17.89 2.53
CA LYS A 89 -6.86 18.11 2.58
C LYS A 89 -7.67 17.15 1.69
N ALA A 90 -7.17 15.94 1.48
CA ALA A 90 -7.92 14.88 0.82
C ALA A 90 -8.99 14.30 1.77
N ASP A 91 -10.10 13.84 1.21
CA ASP A 91 -11.17 13.24 1.99
C ASP A 91 -10.79 11.82 2.43
N ASP A 92 -10.72 11.61 3.74
CA ASP A 92 -10.51 10.30 4.33
C ASP A 92 -11.76 9.40 4.19
N GLN A 93 -11.54 8.17 3.74
CA GLN A 93 -12.56 7.13 3.75
C GLN A 93 -11.97 5.76 4.12
N LEU A 94 -12.83 4.76 4.30
CA LEU A 94 -12.37 3.37 4.40
C LEU A 94 -11.81 2.93 3.04
N LEU A 95 -10.63 2.33 3.07
CA LEU A 95 -9.83 1.87 1.95
C LEU A 95 -9.57 0.37 2.06
N HIS A 96 -9.14 -0.23 0.95
CA HIS A 96 -8.64 -1.60 0.92
C HIS A 96 -7.28 -1.71 1.64
N GLY A 97 -6.41 -0.70 1.48
CA GLY A 97 -5.12 -0.61 2.13
C GLY A 97 -3.95 -1.23 1.37
N GLU A 98 -4.13 -2.36 0.67
CA GLU A 98 -3.12 -2.96 -0.23
C GLU A 98 -3.73 -3.57 -1.52
N PRO A 99 -4.47 -2.78 -2.33
CA PRO A 99 -5.11 -3.25 -3.57
C PRO A 99 -4.12 -3.36 -4.73
N HIS A 100 -3.05 -4.13 -4.59
CA HIS A 100 -2.07 -4.36 -5.65
C HIS A 100 -2.56 -5.40 -6.67
N PRO A 101 -1.97 -5.54 -7.88
CA PRO A 101 -2.43 -6.48 -8.91
C PRO A 101 -2.62 -7.93 -8.45
N GLY A 102 -1.83 -8.41 -7.48
CA GLY A 102 -1.99 -9.75 -6.91
C GLY A 102 -3.30 -9.95 -6.11
N ASN A 103 -3.95 -8.86 -5.71
CA ASN A 103 -5.21 -8.82 -4.97
C ASN A 103 -6.40 -8.46 -5.87
N LEU A 104 -6.19 -8.42 -7.19
CA LEU A 104 -7.25 -8.18 -8.16
C LEU A 104 -7.51 -9.44 -8.99
N LEU A 105 -8.69 -10.02 -8.81
CA LEU A 105 -9.14 -11.17 -9.58
C LEU A 105 -9.93 -10.70 -10.79
N ASN A 106 -9.52 -11.12 -11.99
CA ASN A 106 -10.37 -10.99 -13.17
C ASN A 106 -11.43 -12.10 -13.16
N THR A 107 -12.71 -11.74 -13.17
CA THR A 107 -13.82 -12.70 -13.17
C THR A 107 -14.71 -12.48 -14.38
N ARG A 108 -15.58 -13.46 -14.69
CA ARG A 108 -16.60 -13.31 -15.75
C ARG A 108 -17.55 -12.11 -15.54
N ARG A 109 -17.60 -11.56 -14.32
CA ARG A 109 -18.43 -10.40 -13.95
C ARG A 109 -17.62 -9.10 -13.82
N GLY A 110 -16.36 -9.12 -14.27
CA GLY A 110 -15.41 -8.02 -14.16
C GLY A 110 -14.44 -8.18 -12.97
N PRO A 111 -13.49 -7.24 -12.82
CA PRO A 111 -12.49 -7.31 -11.76
C PRO A 111 -13.06 -7.17 -10.35
N LEU A 112 -12.51 -7.93 -9.42
CA LEU A 112 -12.87 -7.94 -7.99
C LEU A 112 -11.62 -7.89 -7.12
N PHE A 113 -11.62 -7.01 -6.12
CA PHE A 113 -10.59 -7.02 -5.08
C PHE A 113 -10.83 -8.12 -4.05
N VAL A 114 -9.75 -8.70 -3.57
CA VAL A 114 -9.71 -9.72 -2.52
C VAL A 114 -8.65 -9.35 -1.48
N ASP A 115 -8.59 -10.11 -0.38
CA ASP A 115 -7.66 -9.86 0.72
C ASP A 115 -7.87 -8.51 1.42
N LEU A 116 -9.00 -8.41 2.14
CA LEU A 116 -9.41 -7.21 2.88
C LEU A 116 -8.80 -7.14 4.29
N ALA A 117 -7.72 -7.86 4.57
CA ALA A 117 -7.11 -7.92 5.89
C ALA A 117 -6.37 -6.63 6.29
N THR A 118 -6.06 -5.77 5.31
CA THR A 118 -5.27 -4.54 5.50
C THR A 118 -6.09 -3.25 5.37
N CYS A 119 -7.42 -3.37 5.40
CA CYS A 119 -8.34 -2.23 5.36
C CYS A 119 -7.92 -1.15 6.37
N CYS A 120 -7.83 0.08 5.89
CA CYS A 120 -7.44 1.23 6.70
C CYS A 120 -8.22 2.47 6.27
N ARG A 121 -8.10 3.56 7.02
CA ARG A 121 -8.64 4.87 6.65
C ARG A 121 -7.55 5.73 6.00
N GLY A 122 -7.94 6.54 5.02
CA GLY A 122 -7.06 7.49 4.37
C GLY A 122 -7.61 8.02 3.04
N PRO A 123 -6.77 8.72 2.27
CA PRO A 123 -7.13 9.22 0.94
C PRO A 123 -7.16 8.09 -0.09
N ILE A 124 -8.05 8.16 -1.09
CA ILE A 124 -8.16 7.13 -2.14
C ILE A 124 -6.86 6.93 -2.93
N GLU A 125 -6.03 7.96 -2.98
CA GLU A 125 -4.73 7.94 -3.63
C GLU A 125 -3.76 6.95 -2.98
N PHE A 126 -3.95 6.65 -1.69
CA PHE A 126 -3.21 5.61 -0.98
C PHE A 126 -3.48 4.21 -1.56
N ASP A 127 -4.74 3.93 -1.91
CA ASP A 127 -5.13 2.70 -2.60
C ASP A 127 -4.63 2.71 -4.07
N LEU A 128 -4.89 3.80 -4.81
CA LEU A 128 -4.48 3.93 -6.21
C LEU A 128 -2.96 3.81 -6.42
N ALA A 129 -2.17 4.18 -5.41
CA ALA A 129 -0.72 4.07 -5.43
C ALA A 129 -0.19 2.62 -5.55
N HIS A 130 -1.00 1.61 -5.16
CA HIS A 130 -0.66 0.19 -5.30
C HIS A 130 -0.84 -0.34 -6.73
N ALA A 131 -1.62 0.36 -7.54
CA ALA A 131 -1.88 -0.02 -8.92
C ALA A 131 -0.80 0.53 -9.89
N PRO A 132 -0.68 -0.06 -11.08
CA PRO A 132 0.09 0.52 -12.18
C PRO A 132 -0.29 1.99 -12.44
N GLU A 133 0.69 2.80 -12.85
CA GLU A 133 0.52 4.27 -12.92
C GLU A 133 -0.61 4.70 -13.85
N GLU A 134 -0.81 3.98 -14.95
CA GLU A 134 -1.84 4.27 -15.93
C GLU A 134 -3.27 4.12 -15.39
N VAL A 135 -3.47 3.29 -14.36
CA VAL A 135 -4.79 3.08 -13.72
C VAL A 135 -5.26 4.37 -13.03
N GLY A 136 -4.35 5.04 -12.31
CA GLY A 136 -4.66 6.29 -11.60
C GLY A 136 -5.18 7.40 -12.51
N ARG A 137 -4.76 7.41 -13.79
CA ARG A 137 -5.19 8.40 -14.80
C ARG A 137 -6.63 8.20 -15.27
N HIS A 138 -7.17 6.99 -15.10
CA HIS A 138 -8.55 6.68 -15.43
C HIS A 138 -9.51 6.89 -14.25
N TYR A 139 -8.99 7.12 -13.04
CA TYR A 139 -9.81 7.40 -11.86
C TYR A 139 -10.18 8.89 -11.81
N ALA A 140 -11.45 9.21 -12.05
CA ALA A 140 -11.92 10.59 -12.02
C ALA A 140 -11.80 11.19 -10.60
N GLY A 141 -11.15 12.36 -10.51
CA GLY A 141 -10.99 13.10 -9.24
C GLY A 141 -9.78 12.70 -8.41
N ALA A 142 -8.96 11.74 -8.85
CA ALA A 142 -7.71 11.41 -8.15
C ALA A 142 -6.64 12.49 -8.37
N ASP A 143 -6.06 12.98 -7.27
CA ASP A 143 -4.89 13.87 -7.31
C ASP A 143 -3.63 13.05 -7.65
N GLN A 144 -3.09 13.25 -8.84
CA GLN A 144 -1.95 12.45 -9.31
C GLN A 144 -0.66 12.73 -8.52
N ASP A 145 -0.46 13.96 -8.03
CA ASP A 145 0.70 14.28 -7.20
C ASP A 145 0.59 13.56 -5.85
N LEU A 146 -0.62 13.49 -5.29
CA LEU A 146 -0.88 12.73 -4.08
C LEU A 146 -0.72 11.22 -4.30
N VAL A 147 -1.15 10.68 -5.46
CA VAL A 147 -0.87 9.28 -5.85
C VAL A 147 0.64 9.01 -5.88
N HIS A 148 1.43 9.91 -6.46
CA HIS A 148 2.89 9.75 -6.50
C HIS A 148 3.52 9.75 -5.10
N ARG A 149 3.09 10.65 -4.20
CA ARG A 149 3.54 10.67 -2.80
C ARG A 149 3.14 9.39 -2.06
N CYS A 150 1.89 8.95 -2.20
CA CYS A 150 1.41 7.70 -1.62
C CYS A 150 2.21 6.50 -2.15
N ARG A 151 2.58 6.48 -3.43
CA ARG A 151 3.39 5.42 -4.01
C ARG A 151 4.80 5.38 -3.42
N ALA A 152 5.43 6.54 -3.25
CA ALA A 152 6.72 6.64 -2.55
C ALA A 152 6.61 6.15 -1.10
N LEU A 153 5.52 6.52 -0.40
CA LEU A 153 5.26 6.07 0.97
C LEU A 153 5.08 4.54 1.04
N ASN A 154 4.31 3.95 0.12
CA ASN A 154 4.09 2.50 0.07
C ASN A 154 5.40 1.74 -0.17
N TRP A 155 6.27 2.23 -1.06
CA TRP A 155 7.60 1.66 -1.23
C TRP A 155 8.47 1.81 0.01
N ALA A 156 8.39 2.93 0.71
CA ALA A 156 9.16 3.16 1.94
C ALA A 156 8.71 2.20 3.06
N MET A 157 7.41 2.01 3.24
CA MET A 157 6.86 1.02 4.19
C MET A 157 7.26 -0.40 3.82
N PHE A 158 7.11 -0.77 2.54
CA PHE A 158 7.55 -2.08 2.06
C PHE A 158 9.04 -2.29 2.35
N SER A 159 9.89 -1.31 2.02
CA SER A 159 11.34 -1.40 2.24
C SER A 159 11.66 -1.56 3.74
N ALA A 160 11.07 -0.73 4.61
CA ALA A 160 11.22 -0.84 6.06
C ALA A 160 10.93 -2.25 6.58
N TRP A 161 9.84 -2.88 6.12
CA TRP A 161 9.48 -4.24 6.55
C TRP A 161 10.42 -5.33 6.05
N ARG A 162 11.12 -5.12 4.93
CA ARG A 162 12.17 -6.04 4.42
C ARG A 162 13.45 -6.00 5.26
N TRP A 163 13.65 -4.96 6.07
CA TRP A 163 14.80 -4.85 6.97
C TRP A 163 14.60 -5.52 8.33
N ARG A 164 13.38 -5.96 8.66
CA ARG A 164 13.09 -6.68 9.90
C ARG A 164 13.95 -7.93 10.04
N LYS A 165 14.49 -8.18 11.24
CA LYS A 165 15.30 -9.38 11.53
C LYS A 165 14.56 -10.68 11.25
N ASP A 166 13.24 -10.69 11.48
CA ASP A 166 12.40 -11.88 11.35
C ASP A 166 11.72 -11.98 9.97
N ASP A 167 12.09 -11.13 9.00
CA ASP A 167 11.51 -11.18 7.65
C ASP A 167 11.88 -12.48 6.93
N GLN A 168 10.86 -13.29 6.61
CA GLN A 168 10.99 -14.60 5.96
C GLN A 168 10.81 -14.55 4.44
N MET A 169 10.84 -13.36 3.83
CA MET A 169 10.61 -13.24 2.39
C MET A 169 11.78 -13.85 1.60
N PRO A 170 11.51 -14.65 0.55
CA PRO A 170 12.57 -15.17 -0.31
C PRO A 170 13.40 -14.05 -0.95
N ASP A 171 14.68 -14.34 -1.20
CA ASP A 171 15.66 -13.40 -1.79
C ASP A 171 15.80 -12.07 -1.02
N ARG A 172 15.77 -12.14 0.32
CA ARG A 172 15.75 -11.00 1.25
C ARG A 172 16.74 -9.88 0.91
N ASP A 173 18.00 -10.20 0.64
CA ASP A 173 19.03 -9.19 0.34
C ASP A 173 18.75 -8.44 -0.96
N ARG A 174 18.35 -9.17 -2.01
CA ARG A 174 17.92 -8.57 -3.27
C ARG A 174 16.70 -7.67 -3.06
N ARG A 175 15.70 -8.14 -2.29
CA ARG A 175 14.47 -7.38 -2.03
C ARG A 175 14.70 -6.11 -1.22
N ARG A 176 15.67 -6.10 -0.30
CA ARG A 176 16.09 -4.91 0.46
C ARG A 176 16.69 -3.84 -0.46
N ALA A 177 17.64 -4.23 -1.31
CA ALA A 177 18.27 -3.33 -2.26
C ALA A 177 17.23 -2.78 -3.27
N GLU A 178 16.44 -3.68 -3.88
CA GLU A 178 15.34 -3.31 -4.79
C GLU A 178 14.36 -2.35 -4.12
N GLY A 179 14.01 -2.59 -2.86
CA GLY A 179 13.09 -1.74 -2.10
C GLY A 179 13.60 -0.31 -1.98
N LEU A 180 14.86 -0.11 -1.59
CA LEU A 180 15.45 1.23 -1.47
C LEU A 180 15.53 1.95 -2.82
N ASP A 181 15.92 1.26 -3.89
CA ASP A 181 15.98 1.84 -5.23
C ASP A 181 14.58 2.26 -5.73
N ARG A 182 13.55 1.49 -5.40
CA ARG A 182 12.16 1.85 -5.70
C ARG A 182 11.69 3.07 -4.93
N VAL A 183 12.09 3.25 -3.67
CA VAL A 183 11.80 4.48 -2.91
C VAL A 183 12.42 5.68 -3.60
N ARG A 184 13.72 5.62 -3.94
CA ARG A 184 14.43 6.71 -4.64
C ARG A 184 13.75 7.06 -5.95
N ALA A 185 13.50 6.06 -6.80
CA ALA A 185 12.83 6.27 -8.08
C ALA A 185 11.40 6.83 -7.94
N ALA A 186 10.70 6.55 -6.84
CA ALA A 186 9.38 7.12 -6.57
C ALA A 186 9.47 8.57 -6.05
N LEU A 187 10.49 8.90 -5.24
CA LEU A 187 10.75 10.26 -4.78
C LEU A 187 11.18 11.18 -5.92
N ASP A 188 12.01 10.69 -6.86
CA ASP A 188 12.40 11.43 -8.07
C ASP A 188 11.15 11.88 -8.86
N ARG A 189 10.14 11.01 -8.96
CA ARG A 189 8.85 11.31 -9.62
C ARG A 189 8.02 12.34 -8.86
N CYS A 190 8.22 12.49 -7.56
CA CYS A 190 7.58 13.53 -6.76
C CYS A 190 8.34 14.87 -6.81
N GLY A 191 9.54 14.92 -7.41
CA GLY A 191 10.45 16.06 -7.31
C GLY A 191 11.04 16.26 -5.91
N LEU A 192 11.17 15.17 -5.13
CA LEU A 192 11.59 15.17 -3.72
C LEU A 192 12.94 14.45 -3.51
N SER A 193 13.76 14.34 -4.55
CA SER A 193 15.08 13.67 -4.54
C SER A 193 16.16 14.44 -3.81
#